data_AF-A0A8J5T8Z8-F1
#
_entry.id   AF-A0A8J5T8Z8-F1
#
_cell.length_a   1.000
_cell.length_b   1.000
_cell.length_c   1.000
_cell.angle_alpha   90.00
_cell.angle_beta   90.00
_cell.angle_gamma   90.00
#
_symmetry.space_group_name_H-M   'P 1'
#
loop_
_entity.id
_entity.type
_entity.pdbx_description
1 polymer ?
#
loop_
_entity_poly.entity_id
_entity_poly.type
_entity_poly.pdbx_seq_one_letter_code
_entity_poly.pdbx_strand_id
1 'polypeptide(L)'
;MEGSAEVVLLAVVVVAVAAVLELGLVGANFQDQCDITWQPQNAKMTEEGNHLSLSLVSNSSGCMLRTKKQFIYGSVSTRIQLVKGNSAGTVTTYYVYIQPLSYSDLINLIPVS
;
A
#
# COMPACT_ATOMS: atom_id res chain seq x y z
N MET A 1 -15.34 49.18 -15.47
CA MET A 1 -15.07 48.61 -14.13
C MET A 1 -15.91 47.37 -13.83
N GLU A 2 -16.94 47.06 -14.63
CA GLU A 2 -17.82 45.90 -14.43
C GLU A 2 -17.14 44.56 -14.78
N GLY A 3 -16.33 44.52 -15.85
CA GLY A 3 -15.67 43.28 -16.28
C GLY A 3 -14.51 42.80 -15.40
N SER A 4 -13.91 43.66 -14.56
CA SER A 4 -12.79 43.24 -13.69
C SER A 4 -13.25 42.43 -12.48
N ALA A 5 -14.45 42.69 -11.96
CA ALA A 5 -14.98 41.96 -10.81
C ALA A 5 -15.42 40.54 -11.20
N GLU A 6 -16.10 40.40 -12.33
CA GLU A 6 -16.49 39.09 -12.91
C GLU A 6 -15.27 38.20 -13.17
N VAL A 7 -14.19 38.77 -13.73
CA VAL A 7 -12.95 38.04 -14.02
C VAL A 7 -12.23 37.61 -12.73
N VAL A 8 -12.22 38.46 -11.70
CA VAL A 8 -11.66 38.11 -10.38
C VAL A 8 -12.48 37.02 -9.71
N LEU A 9 -13.81 37.10 -9.78
CA LEU A 9 -14.71 36.09 -9.22
C LEU A 9 -14.51 34.74 -9.93
N LEU A 10 -14.42 34.73 -11.26
CA LEU A 10 -14.11 33.55 -12.05
C LEU A 10 -12.75 32.95 -11.67
N ALA A 11 -11.72 33.77 -11.51
CA ALA A 11 -10.39 33.31 -11.11
C ALA A 11 -10.41 32.66 -9.71
N VAL A 12 -11.12 33.25 -8.76
CA VAL A 12 -11.27 32.70 -7.40
C VAL A 12 -12.01 31.35 -7.44
N VAL A 13 -13.07 31.24 -8.24
CA VAL A 13 -13.82 29.98 -8.40
C VAL A 13 -12.94 28.89 -9.01
N VAL A 14 -12.14 29.19 -10.04
CA VAL A 14 -11.23 28.21 -10.65
C VAL A 14 -10.19 27.70 -9.65
N VAL A 15 -9.61 28.59 -8.84
CA VAL A 15 -8.64 28.20 -7.80
C VAL A 15 -9.31 27.34 -6.72
N ALA A 16 -10.52 27.69 -6.29
CA ALA A 16 -11.27 26.90 -5.32
C ALA A 16 -11.62 25.50 -5.83
N VAL A 17 -12.02 25.37 -7.10
CA VAL A 17 -12.31 24.07 -7.73
C VAL A 17 -11.04 23.22 -7.85
N ALA A 18 -9.91 23.81 -8.26
CA ALA A 18 -8.63 23.10 -8.32
C ALA A 18 -8.19 22.55 -6.95
N ALA A 19 -8.34 23.35 -5.88
CA ALA A 19 -8.00 22.92 -4.53
C ALA A 19 -8.88 21.76 -4.03
N VAL A 20 -10.16 21.70 -4.42
CA VAL A 20 -11.07 20.62 -4.04
C VAL A 20 -10.78 19.32 -4.82
N LEU A 21 -10.27 19.41 -6.05
CA LEU A 21 -9.92 18.24 -6.86
C LEU A 21 -8.77 17.41 -6.25
N GLU A 22 -7.83 18.03 -5.54
CA GLU A 22 -6.72 17.32 -4.89
C GLU A 22 -7.13 16.56 -3.62
N LEU A 23 -8.26 16.93 -2.99
CA LEU A 23 -8.75 16.27 -1.76
C LEU A 23 -9.34 14.86 -2.00
N GLY A 24 -9.50 14.45 -3.27
CA GLY A 24 -10.20 13.23 -3.65
C GLY A 24 -9.32 12.03 -4.05
N LEU A 25 -8.00 12.19 -4.17
CA LEU A 25 -7.11 11.11 -4.62
C LEU A 25 -6.69 10.23 -3.43
N VAL A 26 -7.64 9.47 -2.87
CA VAL A 26 -7.32 8.36 -1.96
C VAL A 26 -6.81 7.19 -2.80
N GLY A 27 -5.53 7.27 -3.18
CA GLY A 27 -4.79 6.18 -3.80
C GLY A 27 -3.96 5.46 -2.74
N ALA A 28 -4.18 4.15 -2.56
CA ALA A 28 -3.32 3.32 -1.73
C ALA A 28 -2.31 2.60 -2.64
N ASN A 29 -1.04 2.95 -2.54
CA ASN A 29 0.05 2.31 -3.30
C ASN A 29 0.90 1.41 -2.37
N PHE A 30 1.76 0.56 -2.93
CA PHE A 30 2.60 -0.34 -2.15
C PHE A 30 3.64 0.39 -1.30
N GLN A 31 4.15 1.53 -1.78
CA GLN A 31 5.18 2.32 -1.09
C GLN A 31 4.65 2.90 0.22
N ASP A 32 3.40 3.37 0.22
CA ASP A 32 2.78 3.99 1.38
C ASP A 32 2.19 2.96 2.33
N GLN A 33 1.64 1.85 1.80
CA GLN A 33 0.92 0.87 2.62
C GLN A 33 1.77 -0.31 3.11
N CYS A 34 2.90 -0.59 2.47
CA CYS A 34 3.68 -1.80 2.73
C CYS A 34 5.16 -1.50 2.97
N ASP A 35 5.80 -2.40 3.72
CA ASP A 35 7.23 -2.45 3.94
C ASP A 35 7.82 -3.72 3.31
N ILE A 36 9.04 -3.62 2.82
CA ILE A 36 9.83 -4.78 2.40
C ILE A 36 10.67 -5.24 3.58
N THR A 37 10.28 -6.36 4.19
CA THR A 37 10.85 -6.81 5.47
C THR A 37 12.07 -7.72 5.30
N TRP A 38 12.36 -8.18 4.09
CA TRP A 38 13.50 -9.06 3.82
C TRP A 38 14.08 -8.84 2.43
N GLN A 39 15.40 -8.64 2.38
CA GLN A 39 16.20 -8.38 1.18
C GLN A 39 15.59 -7.29 0.27
N PRO A 40 15.53 -6.03 0.73
CA PRO A 40 14.93 -4.93 -0.03
C PRO A 40 15.58 -4.69 -1.40
N GLN A 41 16.85 -5.08 -1.59
CA GLN A 41 17.52 -5.03 -2.88
C GLN A 41 16.88 -5.93 -3.95
N ASN A 42 16.07 -6.92 -3.54
CA ASN A 42 15.36 -7.83 -4.43
C ASN A 42 13.94 -7.33 -4.78
N ALA A 43 13.50 -6.21 -4.21
CA ALA A 43 12.22 -5.58 -4.51
C ALA A 43 12.43 -4.25 -5.23
N LYS A 44 11.53 -3.96 -6.15
CA LYS A 44 11.49 -2.67 -6.84
C LYS A 44 10.07 -2.17 -6.93
N MET A 45 9.85 -0.95 -6.45
CA MET A 45 8.60 -0.21 -6.63
C MET A 45 8.75 0.75 -7.81
N THR A 46 7.77 0.76 -8.70
CA THR A 46 7.71 1.64 -9.88
C THR A 46 6.32 2.28 -9.96
N GLU A 47 6.13 3.22 -10.90
CA GLU A 47 4.84 3.90 -11.12
C GLU A 47 4.31 4.53 -9.82
N GLU A 48 5.16 5.28 -9.12
CA GLU A 48 4.81 5.95 -7.86
C GLU A 48 4.32 4.97 -6.77
N GLY A 49 4.88 3.76 -6.78
CA GLY A 49 4.54 2.71 -5.82
C GLY A 49 3.32 1.87 -6.20
N ASN A 50 2.67 2.12 -7.34
CA ASN A 50 1.51 1.33 -7.78
C ASN A 50 1.89 -0.04 -8.35
N HIS A 51 3.15 -0.24 -8.72
CA HIS A 51 3.64 -1.52 -9.22
C HIS A 51 4.85 -1.99 -8.40
N LEU A 52 4.79 -3.25 -7.97
CA LEU A 52 5.83 -3.92 -7.20
C LEU A 52 6.35 -5.14 -7.96
N SER A 53 7.68 -5.19 -8.13
CA SER A 53 8.39 -6.36 -8.66
C SER A 53 9.24 -7.00 -7.58
N LEU A 54 9.13 -8.32 -7.43
CA LEU A 54 9.93 -9.12 -6.52
C LEU A 54 10.81 -10.08 -7.33
N SER A 55 12.08 -10.16 -6.98
CA SER A 55 13.07 -10.98 -7.69
C SER A 55 13.73 -11.99 -6.75
N LEU A 56 14.16 -13.12 -7.32
CA LEU A 56 15.01 -14.10 -6.64
C LEU A 56 16.37 -14.06 -7.34
N VAL A 57 17.38 -13.48 -6.69
CA VAL A 57 18.72 -13.26 -7.26
C VAL A 57 19.61 -14.49 -7.12
N SER A 58 19.38 -15.30 -6.09
CA SER A 58 20.07 -16.59 -5.85
C SER A 58 19.10 -17.65 -5.31
N ASN A 59 19.55 -18.90 -5.32
CA ASN A 59 18.87 -20.07 -4.76
C ASN A 59 18.64 -20.03 -3.24
N SER A 60 19.31 -19.12 -2.53
CA SER A 60 19.10 -18.85 -1.10
C SER A 60 18.49 -17.47 -0.82
N SER A 61 18.11 -16.75 -1.88
CA SER A 61 17.51 -15.43 -1.78
C SER A 61 15.99 -15.51 -1.72
N GLY A 62 15.37 -14.49 -1.15
CA GLY A 62 13.92 -14.31 -1.15
C GLY A 62 13.58 -12.83 -1.18
N CYS A 63 12.29 -12.53 -1.21
CA CYS A 63 11.78 -11.20 -0.91
C CYS A 63 10.42 -11.31 -0.22
N MET A 64 10.13 -10.37 0.68
CA MET A 64 8.87 -10.35 1.42
C MET A 64 8.33 -8.93 1.53
N LEU A 65 7.04 -8.79 1.24
CA LEU A 65 6.27 -7.57 1.44
C LEU A 65 5.30 -7.78 2.59
N ARG A 66 5.16 -6.80 3.49
CA ARG A 66 4.20 -6.83 4.59
C ARG A 66 3.48 -5.49 4.68
N THR A 67 2.18 -5.49 5.01
CA THR A 67 1.46 -4.25 5.29
C THR A 67 2.01 -3.57 6.55
N LYS A 68 2.11 -2.24 6.53
CA LYS A 68 2.53 -1.43 7.69
C LYS A 68 1.48 -1.48 8.81
N LYS A 69 0.22 -1.59 8.43
CA LYS A 69 -0.93 -1.63 9.34
C LYS A 69 -1.48 -3.04 9.45
N GLN A 70 -2.03 -3.33 10.63
CA GLN A 70 -2.87 -4.50 10.87
C GLN A 70 -4.33 -4.12 10.66
N PHE A 71 -5.12 -5.08 10.19
CA PHE A 71 -6.54 -4.88 9.88
C PHE A 71 -7.35 -5.97 10.60
N ILE A 72 -8.50 -5.57 11.16
CA ILE A 72 -9.42 -6.49 11.86
C ILE A 72 -10.56 -6.95 10.91
N TYR A 73 -10.90 -6.11 9.93
CA TYR A 73 -11.90 -6.38 8.89
C TYR A 73 -11.51 -5.66 7.60
N GLY A 74 -12.00 -6.15 6.47
CA GLY A 74 -11.79 -5.53 5.17
C GLY A 74 -11.74 -6.55 4.02
N SER A 75 -11.44 -6.06 2.83
CA SER A 75 -11.13 -6.86 1.66
C SER A 75 -9.71 -6.53 1.20
N VAL A 76 -8.96 -7.55 0.78
CA VAL A 76 -7.63 -7.36 0.22
C VAL A 76 -7.61 -7.99 -1.15
N SER A 77 -7.31 -7.17 -2.15
CA SER A 77 -7.24 -7.58 -3.56
C SER A 77 -5.96 -7.04 -4.17
N THR A 78 -5.26 -7.87 -4.93
CA THR A 78 -4.01 -7.48 -5.61
C THR A 78 -3.91 -8.20 -6.94
N ARG A 79 -3.43 -7.51 -7.97
CA ARG A 79 -3.11 -8.13 -9.25
C ARG A 79 -1.70 -8.72 -9.19
N ILE A 80 -1.59 -10.04 -9.33
CA ILE A 80 -0.32 -10.76 -9.26
C ILE A 80 0.02 -11.27 -10.66
N GLN A 81 1.24 -11.00 -11.10
CA GLN A 81 1.80 -11.58 -12.32
C GLN A 81 2.97 -12.50 -11.95
N LEU A 82 2.90 -13.75 -12.41
CA LEU A 82 3.96 -14.74 -12.18
C LEU A 82 5.14 -14.53 -13.13
N VAL A 83 6.29 -15.08 -12.72
CA VAL A 83 7.54 -15.04 -13.49
C VAL A 83 7.34 -15.74 -14.84
N LYS A 84 7.82 -15.11 -15.92
CA LYS A 84 7.75 -15.69 -17.27
C LYS A 84 8.84 -16.74 -17.46
N GLY A 85 8.54 -17.79 -18.24
CA GLY A 85 9.51 -18.84 -18.58
C GLY A 85 9.59 -19.94 -17.52
N ASN A 86 10.79 -20.53 -17.35
CA ASN A 86 11.00 -21.62 -16.41
C ASN A 86 10.98 -21.11 -14.96
N SER A 87 9.96 -21.52 -14.21
CA SER A 87 9.76 -21.18 -12.79
C SER A 87 9.75 -22.42 -11.89
N ALA A 88 10.38 -23.52 -12.32
CA ALA A 88 10.45 -24.73 -11.53
C ALA A 88 11.12 -24.44 -10.17
N GLY A 89 10.42 -24.75 -9.07
CA GLY A 89 10.90 -24.51 -7.71
C GLY A 89 10.66 -23.09 -7.17
N THR A 90 10.06 -22.17 -7.95
CA THR A 90 9.68 -20.84 -7.48
C THR A 90 8.28 -20.87 -6.88
N VAL A 91 8.13 -20.28 -5.69
CA VAL A 91 6.83 -20.12 -5.03
C VAL A 91 6.54 -18.64 -4.79
N THR A 92 5.39 -18.17 -5.24
CA THR A 92 4.86 -16.84 -4.91
C THR A 92 3.66 -17.02 -4.00
N THR A 93 3.67 -16.36 -2.84
CA THR A 93 2.58 -16.47 -1.86
C THR A 93 1.95 -15.11 -1.60
N TYR A 94 0.63 -15.13 -1.37
CA TYR A 94 -0.17 -13.98 -0.96
C TYR A 94 -1.18 -14.48 0.05
N TYR A 95 -1.05 -14.04 1.30
CA TYR A 95 -1.82 -14.56 2.42
C TYR A 95 -2.03 -13.50 3.51
N VAL A 96 -3.01 -13.75 4.37
CA VAL A 96 -3.24 -12.99 5.59
C VAL A 96 -2.64 -13.77 6.76
N TYR A 97 -1.85 -13.09 7.58
CA TYR A 97 -1.29 -13.64 8.82
C TYR A 97 -1.93 -12.95 10.01
N ILE A 98 -2.43 -13.74 10.94
CA ILE A 98 -2.96 -13.27 12.22
C ILE A 98 -1.91 -13.57 13.28
N GLN A 99 -1.38 -12.52 13.91
CA GLN A 99 -0.44 -12.69 15.01
C GLN A 99 -1.20 -13.23 16.23
N PRO A 100 -0.82 -14.40 16.77
CA PRO A 100 -1.43 -14.89 18.00
C PRO A 100 -1.11 -13.94 19.16
N LEU A 101 -2.10 -13.68 20.01
CA LEU A 101 -1.91 -12.86 21.22
C LEU A 101 -0.88 -13.54 22.14
N SER A 102 0.05 -12.76 22.68
CA SER A 102 0.93 -13.25 23.75
C SER A 102 0.09 -13.54 25.00
N TYR A 103 0.50 -14.51 25.81
CA TYR A 103 -0.18 -14.84 27.07
C TYR A 103 -0.28 -13.63 28.01
N SER A 104 0.70 -12.72 27.94
CA SER A 104 0.70 -11.43 28.65
C SER A 104 -0.42 -10.49 28.20
N ASP A 105 -0.78 -10.52 26.92
CA ASP A 105 -1.81 -9.65 26.34
C ASP A 105 -3.21 -10.18 26.68
N LEU A 106 -3.35 -11.50 26.86
CA LEU A 106 -4.59 -12.15 27.29
C LEU A 106 -4.98 -11.76 28.72
N ILE A 107 -4.01 -11.56 29.62
CA ILE A 107 -4.28 -11.19 31.02
C ILE A 107 -4.84 -9.76 31.11
N ASN A 108 -4.44 -8.86 30.21
CA ASN A 108 -4.94 -7.48 30.16
C ASN A 108 -6.31 -7.34 29.48
N LEU A 109 -6.81 -8.39 28.82
CA LEU A 109 -8.10 -8.41 28.12
C LEU A 109 -9.23 -9.05 28.92
N ILE A 110 -8.95 -9.62 30.10
CA ILE A 110 -9.97 -10.13 31.01
C ILE A 110 -10.33 -9.00 31.99
N PRO A 111 -11.51 -8.36 31.88
CA PRO A 111 -11.98 -7.48 32.93
C PRO A 111 -12.19 -8.34 34.19
N VAL A 112 -11.33 -8.16 35.20
CA VAL A 112 -11.63 -8.60 36.57
C VAL A 112 -12.74 -7.71 37.09
N SER A 113 -13.97 -8.20 37.02
CA SER A 113 -15.15 -7.66 37.70
C SER A 113 -15.07 -7.90 39.20
#